data_AF-A0A413VYT2-F1
#
_entry.id   AF-A0A413VYT2-F1
#
_cell.length_a   1.000
_cell.length_b   1.000
_cell.length_c   1.000
_cell.angle_alpha   90.00
_cell.angle_beta   90.00
_cell.angle_gamma   90.00
#
_symmetry.space_group_name_H-M   'P 1'
#
loop_
_entity.id
_entity.type
_entity.pdbx_description
1 polymer ?
#
loop_
_entity_poly.entity_id
_entity_poly.type
_entity_poly.pdbx_seq_one_letter_code
_entity_poly.pdbx_strand_id
1 'polypeptide(L)'
;MENLKINYVCLALSILCLLLVSCKDDEAYPYPAGKELLNYEMPMYIIAGDGPEPKPLPADCIIYYDYPEGVNSNILSNFWFEGRLYDTYGLSAKIKSWGITPPATVKVLVTGKFAAEECQTKPDTRSNQSCYDVLFTVHSITLK
;
A
#
# COMPACT_ATOMS: atom_id res chain seq x y z
N MET A 1 -5.71 -44.20 -34.90
CA MET A 1 -6.58 -43.52 -33.90
C MET A 1 -5.81 -42.77 -32.82
N GLU A 2 -4.47 -42.79 -32.81
CA GLU A 2 -3.66 -42.13 -31.76
C GLU A 2 -3.51 -40.62 -31.98
N ASN A 3 -3.39 -40.17 -33.24
CA ASN A 3 -3.29 -38.75 -33.59
C ASN A 3 -4.54 -37.92 -33.24
N LEU A 4 -5.74 -38.54 -33.26
CA LEU A 4 -6.98 -37.83 -32.89
C LEU A 4 -7.00 -37.49 -31.40
N LYS A 5 -6.45 -38.36 -30.54
CA LYS A 5 -6.40 -38.15 -29.10
C LYS A 5 -5.45 -37.01 -28.73
N ILE A 6 -4.29 -36.91 -29.39
CA ILE A 6 -3.29 -35.86 -29.14
C ILE A 6 -3.86 -34.48 -29.48
N ASN A 7 -4.56 -34.36 -30.62
CA ASN A 7 -5.17 -33.08 -31.02
C ASN A 7 -6.25 -32.61 -30.04
N TYR A 8 -7.04 -33.53 -29.48
CA TYR A 8 -8.04 -33.20 -28.45
C TYR A 8 -7.42 -32.75 -27.14
N VAL A 9 -6.33 -33.41 -26.71
CA VAL A 9 -5.60 -33.02 -25.49
C VAL A 9 -4.96 -31.64 -25.65
N CYS A 10 -4.34 -31.36 -26.79
CA CYS A 10 -3.76 -30.05 -27.08
C CYS A 10 -4.81 -28.94 -27.17
N LEU A 11 -5.98 -29.22 -27.77
CA LEU A 11 -7.09 -28.27 -27.84
C LEU A 11 -7.69 -28.00 -26.45
N ALA A 12 -7.84 -29.04 -25.62
CA ALA A 12 -8.28 -28.89 -24.24
C ALA A 12 -7.27 -28.10 -23.40
N LEU A 13 -5.97 -28.32 -23.58
CA LEU A 13 -4.93 -27.52 -22.91
C LEU A 13 -4.92 -26.07 -23.40
N SER A 14 -5.11 -25.81 -24.69
CA SER A 14 -5.14 -24.43 -25.21
C SER A 14 -6.38 -23.68 -24.72
N ILE A 15 -7.53 -24.34 -24.61
CA ILE A 15 -8.74 -23.78 -24.01
C ILE A 15 -8.55 -23.56 -22.50
N LEU A 16 -7.90 -24.48 -21.79
CA LEU A 16 -7.58 -24.32 -20.36
C LEU A 16 -6.61 -23.15 -20.13
N CYS A 17 -5.59 -23.00 -20.98
CA CYS A 17 -4.67 -21.86 -20.94
C CYS A 17 -5.40 -20.54 -21.22
N LEU A 18 -6.36 -20.52 -22.16
CA LEU A 18 -7.18 -19.34 -22.43
C LEU A 18 -8.14 -19.04 -21.25
N LEU A 19 -8.70 -20.05 -20.60
CA LEU A 19 -9.54 -19.89 -19.40
C LEU A 19 -8.73 -19.40 -18.18
N LEU A 20 -7.50 -19.87 -18.00
CA LEU A 20 -6.59 -19.39 -16.95
C LEU A 20 -6.15 -17.93 -17.18
N VAL A 21 -6.02 -17.50 -18.43
CA VAL A 21 -5.78 -16.09 -18.78
C VAL A 21 -7.06 -15.26 -18.61
N SER A 22 -8.24 -15.86 -18.80
CA SER A 22 -9.55 -15.19 -18.64
C SER A 22 -10.03 -15.09 -17.18
N CYS A 23 -9.41 -15.79 -16.22
CA CYS A 23 -9.58 -15.53 -14.77
C CYS A 23 -8.75 -14.33 -14.29
N LYS A 24 -8.55 -13.33 -15.14
CA LYS A 24 -8.02 -12.00 -14.78
C LYS A 24 -9.04 -10.87 -14.93
N ASP A 25 -10.32 -11.22 -15.08
CA ASP A 25 -11.43 -10.27 -15.17
C ASP A 25 -12.25 -10.16 -13.87
N ASP A 26 -11.63 -10.45 -12.74
CA ASP A 26 -12.04 -9.81 -11.50
C ASP A 26 -11.06 -8.64 -11.27
N GLU A 27 -11.30 -7.51 -11.94
CA GLU A 27 -10.88 -6.19 -11.43
C GLU A 27 -11.64 -5.89 -10.12
N ALA A 28 -11.53 -6.77 -9.13
CA ALA A 28 -11.80 -6.46 -7.75
C ALA A 28 -10.64 -5.59 -7.30
N TYR A 29 -10.80 -4.27 -7.47
CA TYR A 29 -9.98 -3.18 -6.94
C TYR A 29 -8.56 -3.59 -6.48
N PRO A 30 -7.47 -3.17 -7.16
CA PRO A 30 -6.09 -3.58 -6.83
C PRO A 30 -5.57 -3.04 -5.49
N TYR A 31 -6.45 -2.43 -4.69
CA TYR A 31 -6.16 -1.82 -3.41
C TYR A 31 -6.91 -2.55 -2.29
N PRO A 32 -6.29 -2.72 -1.11
CA PRO A 32 -6.86 -3.45 0.01
C PRO A 32 -7.97 -2.67 0.75
N ALA A 33 -8.78 -1.87 0.06
CA ALA A 33 -9.85 -1.08 0.68
C ALA A 33 -10.74 -1.97 1.57
N GLY A 34 -10.98 -1.52 2.80
CA GLY A 34 -11.71 -2.28 3.83
C GLY A 34 -10.85 -3.23 4.67
N LYS A 35 -9.62 -3.58 4.24
CA LYS A 35 -8.67 -4.38 5.03
C LYS A 35 -8.26 -3.60 6.27
N GLU A 36 -8.23 -4.30 7.39
CA GLU A 36 -7.77 -3.79 8.66
C GLU A 36 -6.47 -4.49 9.06
N LEU A 37 -5.53 -3.72 9.57
CA LEU A 37 -4.30 -4.23 10.17
C LEU A 37 -4.42 -4.04 11.68
N LEU A 38 -4.25 -5.12 12.45
CA LEU A 38 -4.35 -5.13 13.90
C LEU A 38 -2.99 -5.47 14.51
N ASN A 39 -2.41 -4.55 15.28
CA ASN A 39 -1.09 -4.70 15.90
C ASN A 39 -0.03 -5.25 14.92
N TYR A 40 -0.08 -4.79 13.68
CA TYR A 40 0.79 -5.27 12.63
C TYR A 40 2.21 -4.75 12.89
N GLU A 41 3.16 -5.66 12.96
CA GLU A 41 4.55 -5.33 13.24
C GLU A 41 5.29 -4.97 11.95
N MET A 42 5.89 -3.78 11.90
CA MET A 42 6.71 -3.37 10.77
C MET A 42 7.86 -2.47 11.20
N PRO A 43 8.95 -2.40 10.42
CA PRO A 43 9.98 -1.40 10.62
C PRO A 43 9.45 0.00 10.27
N MET A 44 9.89 0.98 11.04
CA MET A 44 9.67 2.39 10.78
C MET A 44 11.00 3.13 10.72
N TYR A 45 11.20 3.88 9.64
CA TYR A 45 12.36 4.70 9.38
C TYR A 45 12.00 6.16 9.63
N ILE A 46 12.72 6.80 10.55
CA ILE A 46 12.56 8.20 10.91
C ILE A 46 13.73 8.96 10.29
N ILE A 47 13.43 9.86 9.35
CA ILE A 47 14.39 10.57 8.51
C ILE A 47 14.31 12.07 8.83
N ALA A 48 15.45 12.76 8.90
CA ALA A 48 15.47 14.21 9.04
C ALA A 48 15.22 14.89 7.68
N GLY A 49 14.20 15.74 7.58
CA GLY A 49 13.87 16.51 6.37
C GLY A 49 13.86 15.65 5.11
N ASP A 50 14.50 16.11 4.03
CA ASP A 50 14.61 15.39 2.75
C ASP A 50 15.78 14.38 2.71
N GLY A 51 16.11 13.78 3.86
CA GLY A 51 17.15 12.75 3.95
C GLY A 51 16.85 11.54 3.05
N PRO A 52 17.87 10.75 2.68
CA PRO A 52 17.68 9.65 1.75
C PRO A 52 16.85 8.51 2.34
N GLU A 53 15.89 8.00 1.57
CA GLU A 53 15.17 6.76 1.91
C GLU A 53 16.12 5.55 1.98
N PRO A 54 15.83 4.58 2.86
CA PRO A 54 16.61 3.35 2.96
C PRO A 54 16.53 2.53 1.67
N LYS A 55 17.66 1.95 1.26
CA LYS A 55 17.75 1.03 0.12
C LYS A 55 18.47 -0.27 0.52
N PRO A 56 17.94 -1.46 0.18
CA PRO A 56 16.63 -1.68 -0.42
C PRO A 56 15.49 -1.38 0.57
N LEU A 57 14.33 -1.00 0.03
CA LEU A 57 13.15 -0.76 0.84
C LEU A 57 12.42 -2.10 1.13
N PRO A 58 12.05 -2.40 2.39
CA PRO A 58 11.22 -3.56 2.69
C PRO A 58 9.85 -3.47 2.02
N ALA A 59 9.22 -4.63 1.78
CA ALA A 59 7.85 -4.69 1.24
C ALA A 59 6.83 -3.99 2.15
N ASP A 60 7.04 -4.08 3.47
CA ASP A 60 6.20 -3.50 4.51
C ASP A 60 7.04 -2.61 5.41
N CYS A 61 6.80 -1.29 5.38
CA CYS A 61 7.47 -0.34 6.28
C CYS A 61 6.77 1.01 6.34
N ILE A 62 7.10 1.79 7.37
CA ILE A 62 6.73 3.22 7.44
C ILE A 62 8.00 4.04 7.24
N ILE A 63 7.94 5.06 6.39
CA ILE A 63 8.96 6.11 6.34
C ILE A 63 8.30 7.37 6.90
N TYR A 64 8.89 7.98 7.91
CA TYR A 64 8.44 9.24 8.50
C TYR A 64 9.54 10.28 8.34
N TYR A 65 9.16 11.40 7.76
CA TYR A 65 10.02 12.54 7.51
C TYR A 65 9.78 13.58 8.59
N ASP A 66 10.76 13.75 9.46
CA ASP A 66 10.74 14.75 10.52
C ASP A 66 11.27 16.07 9.96
N TYR A 67 10.34 16.93 9.56
CA TYR A 67 10.65 18.30 9.15
C TYR A 67 10.63 19.25 10.37
N PRO A 68 11.46 20.32 10.34
CA PRO A 68 11.38 21.39 11.33
C PRO A 68 9.98 21.99 11.44
N GLU A 69 9.64 22.50 12.62
CA GLU A 69 8.37 23.21 12.84
C GLU A 69 8.23 24.39 11.86
N GLY A 70 7.07 24.51 11.22
CA GLY A 70 6.77 25.55 10.22
C GLY A 70 6.73 25.07 8.77
N VAL A 71 7.12 23.82 8.50
CA VAL A 71 6.89 23.18 7.20
C VAL A 71 5.47 22.58 7.18
N ASN A 72 4.55 23.22 6.45
CA ASN A 72 3.21 22.68 6.16
C ASN A 72 3.32 21.55 5.11
N SER A 73 3.86 20.39 5.48
CA SER A 73 3.72 19.20 4.64
C SER A 73 2.56 18.36 5.18
N ASN A 74 1.48 18.29 4.39
CA ASN A 74 0.32 17.43 4.66
C ASN A 74 0.67 15.93 4.62
N ILE A 75 1.87 15.57 4.15
CA ILE A 75 2.34 14.20 4.02
C ILE A 75 3.72 14.12 4.66
N LEU A 76 3.75 13.74 5.94
CA LEU A 76 4.99 13.53 6.71
C LEU A 76 5.42 12.06 6.71
N SER A 77 4.70 11.18 6.02
CA SER A 77 4.97 9.75 6.05
C SER A 77 4.48 8.97 4.84
N ASN A 78 5.27 7.98 4.44
CA ASN A 78 4.95 6.99 3.41
C ASN A 78 4.67 5.64 4.09
N PHE A 79 3.53 5.02 3.77
CA PHE A 79 3.18 3.69 4.26
C PHE A 79 3.30 2.66 3.14
N TRP A 80 4.33 1.83 3.23
CA TRP A 80 4.58 0.74 2.30
C TRP A 80 3.97 -0.53 2.84
N PHE A 81 3.15 -1.17 2.01
CA PHE A 81 2.49 -2.43 2.35
C PHE A 81 2.34 -3.31 1.11
N GLU A 82 2.76 -4.57 1.23
CA GLU A 82 2.81 -5.57 0.16
C GLU A 82 3.49 -5.03 -1.12
N GLY A 83 4.52 -4.18 -0.93
CA GLY A 83 5.31 -3.59 -2.02
C GLY A 83 4.62 -2.39 -2.73
N ARG A 84 3.55 -1.83 -2.16
CA ARG A 84 2.85 -0.66 -2.69
C ARG A 84 2.90 0.49 -1.69
N LEU A 85 2.97 1.71 -2.21
CA LEU A 85 2.88 2.93 -1.42
C LEU A 85 1.42 3.33 -1.23
N TYR A 86 1.05 3.67 -0.01
CA TYR A 86 -0.24 4.22 0.37
C TYR A 86 -0.06 5.55 1.07
N ASP A 87 -0.97 6.48 0.80
CA ASP A 87 -1.12 7.68 1.61
C ASP A 87 -1.51 7.29 3.04
N THR A 88 -1.10 8.11 4.01
CA THR A 88 -1.29 7.82 5.43
C THR A 88 -1.91 8.99 6.16
N TYR A 89 -2.89 8.72 7.00
CA TYR A 89 -3.51 9.72 7.88
C TYR A 89 -3.34 9.37 9.36
N GLY A 90 -3.09 10.38 10.19
CA GLY A 90 -3.08 10.25 11.66
C GLY A 90 -1.75 9.83 12.30
N LEU A 91 -0.65 9.80 11.55
CA LEU A 91 0.65 9.32 12.06
C LEU A 91 1.41 10.39 12.89
N SER A 92 1.48 11.64 12.42
CA SER A 92 2.51 12.62 12.81
C SER A 92 2.58 12.99 14.30
N ALA A 93 1.45 13.31 14.94
CA ALA A 93 1.44 13.78 16.33
C ALA A 93 1.96 12.73 17.33
N LYS A 94 1.72 11.44 17.06
CA LYS A 94 2.16 10.35 17.94
C LYS A 94 3.66 10.13 17.88
N ILE A 95 4.27 10.21 16.70
CA ILE A 95 5.71 9.97 16.51
C ILE A 95 6.54 11.02 17.23
N LYS A 96 6.17 12.30 17.13
CA LYS A 96 6.87 13.40 17.81
C LYS A 96 6.92 13.22 19.33
N SER A 97 5.88 12.62 19.92
CA SER A 97 5.82 12.37 21.37
C SER A 97 6.84 11.34 21.88
N TRP A 98 7.43 10.54 20.99
CA TRP A 98 8.43 9.54 21.37
C TRP A 98 9.82 10.14 21.62
N GLY A 99 10.07 11.39 21.22
CA GLY A 99 11.36 12.05 21.45
C GLY A 99 12.55 11.37 20.76
N ILE A 100 12.30 10.66 19.66
CA ILE A 100 13.35 9.98 18.89
C ILE A 100 14.05 11.00 17.99
N THR A 101 15.37 11.09 18.09
CA THR A 101 16.19 11.91 17.21
C THR A 101 16.43 11.21 15.86
N PRO A 102 16.04 11.80 14.71
CA PRO A 102 16.39 11.28 13.40
C PRO A 102 17.91 11.41 13.10
N PRO A 103 18.51 10.51 12.28
CA PRO A 103 17.92 9.36 11.65
C PRO A 103 17.81 8.17 12.60
N ALA A 104 16.69 7.45 12.56
CA ALA A 104 16.48 6.27 13.40
C ALA A 104 15.67 5.19 12.67
N THR A 105 15.90 3.93 13.06
CA THR A 105 15.09 2.79 12.67
C THR A 105 14.52 2.16 13.92
N VAL A 106 13.19 2.04 13.99
CA VAL A 106 12.47 1.43 15.11
C VAL A 106 11.53 0.35 14.61
N LYS A 107 11.09 -0.52 15.52
CA LYS A 107 9.98 -1.43 15.26
C LYS A 107 8.72 -0.88 15.89
N VAL A 108 7.62 -0.95 15.16
CA VAL A 108 6.33 -0.45 15.62
C VAL A 108 5.25 -1.51 15.48
N LEU A 109 4.25 -1.44 16.35
CA LEU A 109 2.96 -2.10 16.17
C LEU A 109 1.96 -1.05 15.69
N VAL A 110 1.44 -1.23 14.48
CA VAL A 110 0.46 -0.33 13.88
C VAL A 110 -0.91 -1.01 13.77
N THR A 111 -1.94 -0.26 14.13
CA THR A 111 -3.35 -0.65 13.93
C THR A 111 -4.03 0.43 13.12
N GLY A 112 -4.72 0.04 12.06
CA GLY A 112 -5.34 0.97 11.14
C GLY A 112 -6.14 0.25 10.07
N LYS A 113 -6.79 1.02 9.20
CA LYS A 113 -7.65 0.49 8.15
C LYS A 113 -7.41 1.19 6.83
N PHE A 114 -7.42 0.43 5.75
CA PHE A 114 -7.43 0.96 4.40
C PHE A 114 -8.84 1.45 4.06
N ALA A 115 -8.97 2.72 3.71
CA ALA A 115 -10.21 3.36 3.31
C ALA A 115 -10.12 3.81 1.85
N ALA A 116 -11.21 3.67 1.11
CA ALA A 116 -11.34 4.31 -0.19
C ALA A 116 -11.57 5.82 0.02
N GLU A 117 -10.77 6.64 -0.65
CA GLU A 117 -10.94 8.08 -0.73
C GLU A 117 -11.41 8.43 -2.14
N GLU A 118 -12.49 9.20 -2.27
CA GLU A 118 -12.94 9.68 -3.58
C GLU A 118 -11.85 10.57 -4.18
N CYS A 119 -11.35 10.25 -5.37
CA CYS A 119 -10.40 11.10 -6.05
C CYS A 119 -11.02 12.50 -6.24
N GLN A 120 -10.32 13.56 -5.82
CA GLN A 120 -10.79 14.93 -5.99
C GLN A 120 -10.86 15.37 -7.47
N THR A 121 -10.20 14.64 -8.37
CA THR A 121 -10.32 14.81 -9.82
C THR A 121 -11.60 14.15 -10.31
N LYS A 122 -12.57 14.99 -10.71
CA LYS A 122 -13.77 14.54 -11.45
C LYS A 122 -13.35 13.54 -12.54
N PRO A 123 -14.01 12.37 -12.64
CA PRO A 123 -13.75 11.47 -13.75
C PRO A 123 -13.96 12.25 -15.05
N ASP A 124 -12.99 12.15 -15.94
CA ASP A 124 -13.12 12.66 -17.29
C ASP A 124 -14.43 12.08 -17.84
N THR A 125 -15.38 12.93 -18.25
CA THR A 125 -16.83 12.59 -18.47
C THR A 125 -17.12 11.45 -19.46
N ARG A 126 -16.08 10.83 -20.03
CA ARG A 126 -16.11 9.64 -20.89
C ARG A 126 -15.88 8.32 -20.14
N SER A 127 -15.45 8.37 -18.88
CA SER A 127 -15.21 7.22 -18.01
C SER A 127 -16.34 7.12 -16.98
N ASN A 128 -17.13 6.05 -17.01
CA ASN A 128 -18.08 5.70 -15.94
C ASN A 128 -17.38 5.11 -14.70
N GLN A 129 -16.06 5.22 -14.61
CA GLN A 129 -15.26 4.68 -13.51
C GLN A 129 -15.06 5.76 -12.46
N SER A 130 -15.69 5.57 -11.30
CA SER A 130 -15.38 6.31 -10.09
C SER A 130 -13.91 6.07 -9.73
N CYS A 131 -13.08 7.11 -9.77
CA CYS A 131 -11.71 7.05 -9.28
C CYS A 131 -11.77 7.09 -7.76
N TYR A 132 -11.27 6.05 -7.11
CA TYR A 132 -10.98 6.04 -5.68
C TYR A 132 -9.48 5.83 -5.50
N ASP A 133 -8.84 6.64 -4.66
CA ASP A 133 -7.52 6.35 -4.10
C ASP A 133 -7.69 5.55 -2.79
N VAL A 134 -6.63 4.91 -2.30
CA VAL A 134 -6.68 4.18 -1.04
C VAL A 134 -5.69 4.74 -0.02
N LEU A 135 -6.25 5.21 1.07
CA LEU A 135 -5.56 5.79 2.22
C LEU A 135 -5.49 4.75 3.34
N PHE A 136 -4.34 4.66 4.03
CA PHE A 136 -4.26 3.96 5.30
C PHE A 136 -4.51 4.93 6.48
N THR A 137 -5.64 4.75 7.17
CA THR A 137 -5.96 5.50 8.38
C THR A 137 -5.36 4.83 9.59
N VAL A 138 -4.44 5.51 10.27
CA VAL A 138 -3.78 5.00 11.49
C VAL A 138 -4.67 5.26 12.70
N HIS A 139 -5.12 4.20 13.36
CA HIS A 139 -5.87 4.27 14.61
C HIS A 139 -4.92 4.32 15.81
N SER A 140 -3.92 3.42 15.85
CA SER A 140 -2.90 3.41 16.88
C SER A 140 -1.54 2.99 16.34
N ILE A 141 -0.48 3.53 16.93
CA ILE A 141 0.89 3.12 16.67
C ILE A 141 1.68 3.20 17.98
N THR A 142 2.50 2.20 18.24
CA THR A 142 3.33 2.11 19.46
C THR A 142 4.72 1.57 19.12
N LEU A 143 5.72 1.99 19.89
CA LEU A 143 7.05 1.38 19.86
C LEU A 143 6.97 -0.04 20.42
N LYS A 144 7.71 -0.95 19.79
CA LYS A 144 7.87 -2.33 20.25
C LYS A 144 9.17 -2.51 21.02
#